data_AF-A0A7X9HWF9-F1
#
_entry.id   AF-A0A7X9HWF9-F1
#
_cell.length_a   1.000
_cell.length_b   1.000
_cell.length_c   1.000
_cell.angle_alpha   90.00
_cell.angle_beta   90.00
_cell.angle_gamma   90.00
#
_symmetry.space_group_name_H-M   'P 1'
#
loop_
_entity.id
_entity.type
_entity.pdbx_description
1 polymer ?
#
loop_
_entity_poly.entity_id
_entity_poly.type
_entity_poly.pdbx_seq_one_letter_code
_entity_poly.pdbx_strand_id
1 'polypeptide(L)'
;MNENSVAYCGLICSFCCTDGSCSCKSNNNCGKRLSPEGCYQYNCCTAKGINGCWECADSPCGKDMLAIDKIKMRAFVKCIKEEGIQKFIEYLEQNEKDGVVYHRTGVIGDYDLSSESEVLNLLRRIK
;
A
#
# COMPACT_ATOMS: atom_id res chain seq x y z
N MET A 1 -0.42 10.12 -10.06
CA MET A 1 -1.05 9.59 -8.83
C MET A 1 -1.03 10.66 -7.75
N ASN A 2 -1.82 10.58 -6.68
CA ASN A 2 -1.73 11.53 -5.55
C ASN A 2 -1.76 10.82 -4.19
N GLU A 3 -1.50 11.55 -3.10
CA GLU A 3 -1.44 11.00 -1.74
C GLU A 3 -2.73 10.29 -1.29
N ASN A 4 -3.89 10.74 -1.78
CA ASN A 4 -5.18 10.12 -1.50
C ASN A 4 -5.37 8.76 -2.20
N SER A 5 -4.51 8.44 -3.18
CA SER A 5 -4.49 7.13 -3.84
C SER A 5 -3.85 6.04 -2.98
N VAL A 6 -3.08 6.44 -1.95
CA VAL A 6 -2.41 5.52 -1.02
C VAL A 6 -3.33 5.21 0.16
N ALA A 7 -3.73 3.93 0.25
CA ALA A 7 -4.58 3.42 1.32
C ALA A 7 -3.85 3.39 2.67
N TYR A 8 -4.60 3.31 3.78
CA TYR A 8 -4.02 3.23 5.12
C TYR A 8 -3.01 2.08 5.31
N CYS A 9 -3.16 0.98 4.56
CA CYS A 9 -2.25 -0.18 4.58
C CYS A 9 -1.06 -0.07 3.61
N GLY A 10 -0.88 1.06 2.91
CA GLY A 10 0.20 1.29 1.95
C GLY A 10 -0.10 0.84 0.51
N LEU A 11 -1.21 0.14 0.26
CA LEU A 11 -1.61 -0.22 -1.11
C LEU A 11 -2.08 0.99 -1.92
N ILE A 12 -1.93 0.89 -3.23
CA ILE A 12 -2.43 1.87 -4.19
C ILE A 12 -3.77 1.44 -4.77
N CYS A 13 -4.82 2.10 -4.33
CA CYS A 13 -6.19 1.80 -4.69
C CYS A 13 -6.50 2.04 -6.18
N SER A 14 -5.89 3.06 -6.78
CA SER A 14 -6.12 3.44 -8.18
C SER A 14 -5.66 2.38 -9.19
N PHE A 15 -4.75 1.47 -8.79
CA PHE A 15 -4.36 0.32 -9.63
C PHE A 15 -5.34 -0.87 -9.54
N CYS A 16 -6.19 -0.93 -8.51
CA CYS A 16 -7.27 -1.92 -8.43
C CYS A 16 -8.49 -1.48 -9.25
N CYS A 17 -8.92 -0.23 -9.05
CA CYS A 17 -10.10 0.34 -9.69
C CYS A 17 -9.79 1.77 -10.13
N THR A 18 -9.61 1.94 -11.44
CA THR A 18 -9.19 3.21 -12.05
C THR A 18 -10.28 4.29 -11.95
N ASP A 19 -11.53 3.90 -11.73
CA ASP A 19 -12.68 4.79 -11.49
C ASP A 19 -12.73 5.36 -10.05
N GLY A 20 -11.79 4.96 -9.18
CA GLY A 20 -11.73 5.42 -7.78
C GLY A 20 -12.80 4.82 -6.87
N SER A 21 -13.58 3.84 -7.35
CA SER A 21 -14.64 3.19 -6.59
C SER A 21 -14.13 2.35 -5.41
N CYS A 22 -12.87 1.91 -5.45
CA CYS A 22 -12.23 1.12 -4.40
C CYS A 22 -11.22 1.97 -3.65
N SER A 23 -11.64 2.66 -2.58
CA SER A 23 -10.72 3.40 -1.70
C SER A 23 -11.21 3.43 -0.26
N CYS A 24 -10.26 3.31 0.67
CA CYS A 24 -10.51 3.48 2.10
C CYS A 24 -10.48 4.95 2.56
N LYS A 25 -10.06 5.88 1.68
CA LYS A 25 -9.97 7.32 1.96
C LYS A 25 -11.10 8.14 1.32
N SER A 26 -11.94 7.53 0.47
CA SER A 26 -13.14 8.17 -0.09
C SER A 26 -14.41 7.56 0.52
N ASN A 27 -15.23 6.86 -0.27
CA ASN A 27 -16.48 6.23 0.13
C ASN A 27 -16.30 4.96 0.98
N ASN A 28 -15.07 4.68 1.42
CA ASN A 28 -14.69 3.53 2.23
C ASN A 28 -15.15 2.17 1.64
N ASN A 29 -15.02 2.03 0.33
CA ASN A 29 -15.58 0.92 -0.45
C ASN A 29 -14.49 -0.08 -0.90
N CYS A 30 -13.53 -0.37 -0.02
CA CYS A 30 -12.46 -1.34 -0.29
C CYS A 30 -12.95 -2.77 -0.02
N GLY A 31 -12.60 -3.74 -0.87
CA GLY A 31 -13.00 -5.15 -0.70
C GLY A 31 -12.69 -5.74 0.68
N LYS A 32 -11.55 -5.39 1.28
CA LYS A 32 -11.22 -5.79 2.66
C LYS A 32 -12.15 -5.15 3.69
N ARG A 33 -12.57 -3.90 3.50
CA ARG A 33 -13.52 -3.25 4.42
C ARG A 33 -14.91 -3.87 4.34
N LEU A 34 -15.31 -4.32 3.15
CA LEU A 34 -16.60 -4.95 2.88
C LEU A 34 -16.64 -6.43 3.30
N SER A 35 -15.49 -7.04 3.64
CA SER A 35 -15.47 -8.42 4.14
C SER A 35 -16.09 -8.50 5.54
N PRO A 36 -16.63 -9.67 5.95
CA PRO A 36 -17.22 -9.85 7.28
C PRO A 36 -16.28 -9.50 8.44
N GLU A 37 -14.98 -9.70 8.26
CA GLU A 37 -13.93 -9.40 9.24
C GLU A 37 -13.61 -7.91 9.32
N GLY A 38 -14.02 -7.13 8.31
CA GLY A 38 -13.66 -5.73 8.16
C GLY A 38 -12.16 -5.50 7.93
N CYS A 39 -11.73 -4.25 8.18
CA CYS A 39 -10.36 -3.81 7.97
C CYS A 39 -9.79 -3.19 9.24
N TYR A 40 -8.81 -3.86 9.84
CA TYR A 40 -8.16 -3.37 11.07
C TYR A 40 -7.44 -2.04 10.82
N GLN A 41 -6.71 -1.92 9.71
CA GLN A 41 -5.93 -0.72 9.39
C GLN A 41 -6.81 0.52 9.18
N TYR A 42 -7.99 0.35 8.58
CA TYR A 42 -8.96 1.44 8.46
C TYR A 42 -9.41 1.93 9.84
N ASN A 43 -9.88 1.01 10.70
CA ASN A 43 -10.36 1.35 12.04
C ASN A 43 -9.26 1.98 12.89
N CYS A 44 -8.05 1.40 12.87
CA CYS A 44 -6.91 1.88 13.65
C CYS A 44 -6.42 3.26 13.20
N CYS A 45 -6.23 3.49 11.90
CA CYS A 45 -5.75 4.79 11.41
C CYS A 45 -6.80 5.89 11.63
N THR A 46 -8.08 5.57 11.43
CA THR A 46 -9.18 6.52 11.68
C THR A 46 -9.26 6.87 13.17
N ALA A 47 -9.19 5.88 14.06
CA ALA A 47 -9.23 6.12 15.51
C ALA A 47 -8.02 6.91 16.03
N LYS A 48 -6.84 6.72 15.42
CA LYS A 48 -5.61 7.47 15.74
C LYS A 48 -5.52 8.83 15.05
N GLY A 49 -6.39 9.14 14.08
CA GLY A 49 -6.33 10.38 13.31
C GLY A 49 -5.07 10.51 12.42
N ILE A 50 -4.56 9.38 11.91
CA ILE A 50 -3.34 9.34 11.08
C ILE A 50 -3.66 8.97 9.62
N ASN A 51 -2.83 9.42 8.69
CA ASN A 51 -3.06 9.26 7.25
C ASN A 51 -2.73 7.86 6.73
N GLY A 52 -2.05 7.04 7.53
CA GLY A 52 -1.67 5.69 7.17
C GLY A 52 -0.74 5.04 8.17
N CYS A 53 -0.51 3.74 7.99
CA CYS A 53 0.34 2.97 8.88
C CYS A 53 1.79 3.48 8.90
N TRP A 54 2.24 4.24 7.91
CA TRP A 54 3.58 4.85 7.90
C TRP A 54 3.77 5.91 8.99
N GLU A 55 2.70 6.57 9.44
CA GLU A 55 2.74 7.53 10.56
C GLU A 55 2.63 6.84 11.94
N CYS A 56 2.30 5.55 11.97
CA CYS A 56 2.12 4.82 13.22
C CYS A 56 3.47 4.34 13.79
N ALA A 57 3.73 4.67 15.06
CA ALA A 57 4.93 4.21 15.78
C ALA A 57 5.02 2.67 15.83
N ASP A 58 3.89 1.99 16.06
CA ASP A 58 3.80 0.52 16.15
C ASP A 58 3.93 -0.21 14.80
N SER A 59 4.05 0.53 13.70
CA SER A 59 4.03 -0.05 12.35
C SER A 59 5.43 -0.47 11.88
N PRO A 60 5.57 -1.67 11.27
CA PRO A 60 4.49 -2.62 10.96
C PRO A 60 4.07 -3.49 12.16
N CYS A 61 2.77 -3.51 12.45
CA CYS A 61 2.25 -4.06 13.72
C CYS A 61 1.93 -5.56 13.71
N GLY A 62 2.13 -6.26 12.59
CA GLY A 62 1.85 -7.70 12.48
C GLY A 62 0.37 -8.08 12.43
N LYS A 63 -0.56 -7.11 12.28
CA LYS A 63 -2.01 -7.36 12.28
C LYS A 63 -2.60 -7.20 10.90
N ASP A 64 -3.50 -8.12 10.54
CA ASP A 64 -4.38 -8.03 9.36
C ASP A 64 -3.62 -7.65 8.07
N MET A 65 -3.83 -6.45 7.53
CA MET A 65 -3.18 -5.98 6.30
C MET A 65 -1.67 -5.72 6.44
N LEU A 66 -1.10 -5.86 7.64
CA LEU A 66 0.34 -5.85 7.90
C LEU A 66 0.83 -7.09 8.66
N ALA A 67 0.09 -8.20 8.57
CA ALA A 67 0.54 -9.51 9.04
C ALA A 67 1.86 -9.92 8.36
N ILE A 68 2.59 -10.86 8.98
CA ILE A 68 3.98 -11.19 8.58
C ILE A 68 4.11 -11.65 7.12
N ASP A 69 3.05 -12.23 6.57
CA ASP A 69 2.94 -12.70 5.18
C ASP A 69 2.55 -11.58 4.19
N LYS A 70 2.18 -10.38 4.66
CA LYS A 70 1.78 -9.24 3.81
C LYS A 70 2.98 -8.43 3.33
N ILE A 71 3.89 -9.11 2.65
CA ILE A 71 5.21 -8.60 2.24
C ILE A 71 5.13 -7.28 1.47
N LYS A 72 4.35 -7.23 0.38
CA LYS A 72 4.17 -6.04 -0.47
C LYS A 72 3.77 -4.80 0.33
N MET A 73 2.82 -4.96 1.23
CA MET A 73 2.22 -3.87 2.00
C MET A 73 3.17 -3.37 3.09
N ARG A 74 3.87 -4.29 3.76
CA ARG A 74 4.90 -3.96 4.74
C ARG A 74 6.05 -3.20 4.11
N ALA A 75 6.51 -3.62 2.94
CA ALA A 75 7.54 -2.91 2.17
C ALA A 75 7.09 -1.49 1.77
N PHE A 76 5.86 -1.33 1.26
CA PHE A 76 5.35 0.00 0.88
C PHE A 76 5.23 0.93 2.08
N VAL A 77 4.65 0.45 3.19
CA VAL A 77 4.57 1.22 4.45
C VAL A 77 5.96 1.62 4.95
N LYS A 78 6.95 0.72 4.84
CA LYS A 78 8.33 1.00 5.22
C LYS A 78 8.97 2.08 4.34
N CYS A 79 8.81 2.01 3.02
CA CYS A 79 9.32 3.03 2.10
C CYS A 79 8.71 4.41 2.41
N ILE A 80 7.39 4.49 2.59
CA ILE A 80 6.73 5.76 2.91
C ILE A 80 7.21 6.32 4.26
N LYS A 81 7.44 5.46 5.26
CA LYS A 81 7.93 5.85 6.58
C LYS A 81 9.37 6.37 6.54
N GLU A 82 10.22 5.81 5.68
CA GLU A 82 11.63 6.18 5.55
C GLU A 82 11.84 7.42 4.65
N GLU A 83 11.05 7.56 3.59
CA GLU A 83 11.35 8.47 2.48
C GLU A 83 10.20 9.44 2.14
N GLY A 84 9.04 9.27 2.78
CA GLY A 84 7.85 10.07 2.55
C GLY A 84 6.99 9.58 1.39
N ILE A 85 5.71 9.98 1.43
CA ILE A 85 4.69 9.52 0.48
C ILE A 85 4.93 10.02 -0.94
N GLN A 86 5.47 11.24 -1.09
CA GLN A 86 5.78 11.81 -2.40
C GLN A 86 6.86 11.00 -3.10
N LYS A 87 7.92 10.63 -2.38
CA LYS A 87 9.01 9.82 -2.94
C LYS A 87 8.54 8.43 -3.36
N PHE A 88 7.69 7.82 -2.53
CA PHE A 88 7.04 6.56 -2.86
C PHE A 88 6.21 6.62 -4.15
N ILE A 89 5.44 7.70 -4.34
CA ILE A 89 4.65 7.91 -5.57
C ILE A 89 5.57 8.07 -6.79
N GLU A 90 6.64 8.86 -6.68
CA GLU A 90 7.65 9.01 -7.75
C GLU A 90 8.22 7.65 -8.19
N TYR A 91 8.54 6.78 -7.23
CA TYR A 91 9.03 5.43 -7.53
C TYR A 91 8.00 4.61 -8.32
N LEU A 92 6.75 4.61 -7.89
CA LEU A 92 5.69 3.87 -8.58
C LEU A 92 5.47 4.36 -10.01
N GLU A 93 5.43 5.68 -10.21
CA GLU A 93 5.22 6.29 -11.54
C GLU A 93 6.40 6.03 -12.47
N GLN A 94 7.64 6.07 -11.97
CA GLN A 94 8.81 5.72 -12.77
C GLN A 94 8.83 4.23 -13.11
N ASN A 95 8.51 3.38 -12.14
CA ASN A 95 8.47 1.93 -12.35
C ASN A 95 7.39 1.54 -13.36
N GLU A 96 6.22 2.17 -13.33
CA GLU A 96 5.17 1.97 -14.33
C GLU A 96 5.65 2.34 -15.74
N LYS A 97 6.32 3.50 -15.91
CA LYS A 97 6.92 3.92 -17.19
C LYS A 97 7.97 2.93 -17.70
N ASP A 98 8.69 2.30 -16.77
CA ASP A 98 9.71 1.31 -17.07
C ASP A 98 9.15 -0.12 -17.17
N GLY A 99 7.82 -0.28 -17.20
CA GLY A 99 7.14 -1.55 -17.47
C GLY A 99 6.92 -2.46 -16.26
N VAL A 100 7.12 -1.99 -15.03
CA VAL A 100 6.72 -2.75 -13.83
C VAL A 100 5.21 -2.75 -13.72
N VAL A 101 4.64 -3.94 -13.60
CA VAL A 101 3.20 -4.14 -13.59
C VAL A 101 2.70 -4.33 -12.17
N TYR A 102 1.87 -3.40 -11.69
CA TYR A 102 1.30 -3.48 -10.34
C TYR A 102 0.30 -4.64 -10.16
N HIS A 103 -0.50 -4.94 -11.19
CA HIS A 103 -1.41 -6.10 -11.25
C HIS A 103 -1.32 -6.78 -12.62
N ARG A 104 -0.90 -8.04 -12.64
CA ARG A 104 -0.77 -8.88 -13.85
C ARG A 104 -1.87 -9.94 -13.92
N THR A 105 -2.20 -10.58 -12.80
CA THR A 105 -3.23 -11.61 -12.72
C THR A 105 -4.01 -11.45 -11.42
N GLY A 106 -5.27 -11.00 -11.53
CA GLY A 106 -6.03 -10.58 -10.36
C GLY A 106 -5.33 -9.41 -9.66
N VAL A 107 -5.05 -9.54 -8.35
CA VAL A 107 -4.35 -8.54 -7.53
C VAL A 107 -2.86 -8.80 -7.38
N ILE A 108 -2.31 -9.76 -8.14
CA ILE A 108 -0.91 -10.17 -8.11
C ILE A 108 -0.18 -9.48 -9.27
N GLY A 109 0.95 -8.83 -8.98
CA GLY A 109 1.85 -8.23 -9.96
C GLY A 109 3.31 -8.35 -9.55
N ASP A 110 4.16 -7.49 -10.11
CA ASP A 110 5.61 -7.62 -9.98
C ASP A 110 6.13 -7.28 -8.58
N TYR A 111 5.34 -6.60 -7.76
CA TYR A 111 5.66 -6.29 -6.36
C TYR A 111 5.28 -7.42 -5.37
N ASP A 112 4.65 -8.51 -5.82
CA ASP A 112 4.29 -9.66 -4.98
C ASP A 112 5.48 -10.64 -4.87
N LEU A 113 6.58 -10.15 -4.28
CA LEU A 113 7.85 -10.86 -4.11
C LEU A 113 7.96 -11.54 -2.74
N SER A 114 9.03 -12.31 -2.53
CA SER A 114 9.16 -13.21 -1.38
C SER A 114 9.61 -12.52 -0.09
N SER A 115 10.19 -11.32 -0.18
CA SER A 115 10.67 -10.57 0.98
C SER A 115 10.47 -9.06 0.87
N GLU A 116 10.40 -8.36 2.01
CA GLU A 116 10.27 -6.89 2.03
C GLU A 116 11.46 -6.23 1.33
N SER A 117 12.66 -6.79 1.46
CA SER A 117 13.88 -6.29 0.82
C SER A 117 13.81 -6.36 -0.70
N GLU A 118 13.31 -7.47 -1.26
CA GLU A 118 13.14 -7.60 -2.72
C GLU A 118 12.14 -6.59 -3.26
N VAL A 119 11.01 -6.39 -2.57
CA VAL A 119 10.01 -5.37 -2.93
C VAL A 119 10.61 -3.97 -2.88
N LEU A 120 11.36 -3.65 -1.81
CA LEU A 120 12.03 -2.35 -1.68
C LEU A 120 13.09 -2.13 -2.75
N ASN A 121 13.86 -3.16 -3.11
CA ASN A 121 14.86 -3.08 -4.18
C ASN A 121 14.21 -2.81 -5.54
N LEU A 122 13.14 -3.54 -5.87
CA LEU A 122 12.37 -3.30 -7.09
C LEU A 122 11.74 -1.91 -7.09
N LEU A 123 11.17 -1.48 -5.96
CA LEU A 123 10.51 -0.20 -5.82
C LEU A 123 11.48 0.96 -6.00
N ARG A 124 12.61 0.95 -5.29
CA ARG A 124 13.56 2.06 -5.28
C ARG A 124 14.47 2.08 -6.50
N ARG A 125 14.65 0.93 -7.17
CA ARG A 125 15.58 0.75 -8.30
C ARG A 125 16.94 1.41 -8.05
N ILE A 126 17.47 1.29 -6.83
CA ILE A 126 18.79 1.82 -6.48
C ILE A 126 19.80 1.06 -7.35
N LYS A 127 20.52 1.80 -8.20
CA LYS A 127 21.68 1.30 -8.94
C LYS A 127 22.89 1.15 -8.03
#